data_AF-A0A3R9JEB1-F1
#
_entry.id   AF-A0A3R9JEB1-F1
#
_cell.length_a   1.000
_cell.length_b   1.000
_cell.length_c   1.000
_cell.angle_alpha   90.00
_cell.angle_beta   90.00
_cell.angle_gamma   90.00
#
_symmetry.space_group_name_H-M   'P 1'
#
loop_
_entity.id
_entity.type
_entity.pdbx_description
1 polymer ?
#
loop_
_entity_poly.entity_id
_entity_poly.type
_entity_poly.pdbx_seq_one_letter_code
_entity_poly.pdbx_strand_id
1 'polypeptide(L)'
;MKQSFITSYLTFYLKASIALEGVFIKTSNPNTILKVIPLGSQNKTIPVDHVASVDSSFRLDFKSFAWSIIFALIGLSMMQNSFIGGLILVAYDVLTVLSAFQTLLVLHLTSVEHMLSVW
;
A
#
# COMPACT_ATOMS: atom_id res chain seq x y z
N MET A 1 5.97 11.54 -19.06
CA MET A 1 5.97 10.06 -18.87
C MET A 1 5.15 9.75 -17.63
N LYS A 2 4.27 8.73 -17.65
CA LYS A 2 3.39 8.37 -16.52
C LYS A 2 3.54 6.89 -16.19
N GLN A 3 3.83 6.58 -14.93
CA GLN A 3 3.92 5.23 -14.41
C GLN A 3 2.88 5.04 -13.30
N SER A 4 2.22 3.88 -13.27
CA SER A 4 1.23 3.54 -12.25
C SER A 4 1.60 2.23 -11.57
N PHE A 5 1.37 2.17 -10.27
CA PHE A 5 1.75 1.07 -9.40
C PHE A 5 0.56 0.66 -8.55
N ILE A 6 0.54 -0.59 -8.10
CA ILE A 6 -0.48 -1.05 -7.17
C ILE A 6 -0.08 -0.59 -5.76
N THR A 7 -1.06 -0.44 -4.86
CA THR A 7 -0.81 0.02 -3.49
C THR A 7 -1.08 -1.05 -2.43
N SER A 8 -1.67 -2.17 -2.82
CA SER A 8 -2.01 -3.32 -1.98
C SER A 8 -2.54 -4.46 -2.87
N TYR A 9 -2.28 -5.72 -2.53
CA TYR A 9 -2.86 -6.86 -3.24
C TYR A 9 -4.37 -6.99 -3.01
N LEU A 10 -4.88 -6.54 -1.85
CA LEU A 10 -6.33 -6.49 -1.57
C LEU A 10 -7.05 -5.51 -2.49
N THR A 11 -6.49 -4.32 -2.67
CA THR A 11 -7.07 -3.26 -3.50
C THR A 11 -6.27 -3.08 -4.79
N PHE A 12 -6.10 -4.16 -5.54
CA PHE A 12 -5.36 -4.15 -6.81
C PHE A 12 -5.92 -3.14 -7.83
N TYR A 13 -7.20 -2.78 -7.70
CA TYR A 13 -7.87 -1.77 -8.53
C TYR A 13 -7.45 -0.33 -8.19
N LEU A 14 -6.90 -0.09 -7.00
CA LEU A 14 -6.37 1.21 -6.57
C LEU A 14 -4.91 1.33 -6.94
N LYS A 15 -4.63 2.28 -7.85
CA LYS A 15 -3.28 2.52 -8.35
C LYS A 15 -2.73 3.85 -7.85
N ALA A 16 -1.52 3.82 -7.32
CA ALA A 16 -0.70 5.01 -7.18
C ALA A 16 -0.15 5.39 -8.56
N SER A 17 0.04 6.67 -8.84
CA SER A 17 0.65 7.10 -10.09
C SER A 17 1.67 8.20 -9.88
N ILE A 18 2.75 8.13 -10.66
CA ILE A 18 3.80 9.13 -10.72
C ILE A 18 3.91 9.57 -12.17
N ALA A 19 3.71 10.86 -12.43
CA ALA A 19 3.77 11.44 -13.76
C ALA A 19 4.76 12.60 -13.78
N LEU A 20 5.67 12.58 -14.75
CA LEU A 20 6.54 13.71 -15.06
C LEU A 20 5.88 14.56 -16.14
N GLU A 21 5.56 15.80 -15.77
CA GLU A 21 4.92 16.83 -16.60
C GLU A 21 5.84 18.07 -16.66
N GLY A 22 6.65 18.18 -17.71
CA GLY A 22 7.69 19.20 -17.82
C GLY A 22 8.69 19.11 -16.66
N VAL A 23 8.77 20.16 -15.85
CA VAL A 23 9.67 20.29 -14.68
C VAL A 23 8.98 19.85 -13.38
N PHE A 24 7.80 19.23 -13.44
CA PHE A 24 7.04 18.82 -12.26
C PHE A 24 6.80 17.31 -12.22
N ILE A 25 7.01 16.72 -11.06
CA ILE A 25 6.61 15.37 -10.68
C ILE A 25 5.26 15.45 -9.97
N LYS A 26 4.22 14.92 -10.61
CA LYS A 26 2.89 14.74 -10.01
C LYS A 26 2.80 13.33 -9.45
N THR A 27 2.54 13.22 -8.15
CA THR A 27 2.27 11.96 -7.48
C THR A 27 0.83 11.90 -7.00
N SER A 28 0.20 10.75 -7.15
CA SER A 28 -1.14 10.45 -6.67
C SER A 28 -1.07 9.14 -5.89
N ASN A 29 -1.38 9.18 -4.60
CA ASN A 29 -1.42 8.01 -3.73
C ASN A 29 -2.84 7.83 -3.17
N PRO A 30 -3.57 6.77 -3.53
CA PRO A 30 -4.88 6.48 -2.95
C PRO A 30 -4.76 6.16 -1.46
N ASN A 31 -5.65 6.75 -0.64
CA ASN A 31 -5.75 6.44 0.77
C ASN A 31 -6.91 5.46 1.00
N THR A 32 -6.70 4.46 1.86
CA THR A 32 -7.70 3.42 2.16
C THR A 32 -7.86 3.23 3.66
N ILE A 33 -9.10 3.04 4.12
CA ILE A 33 -9.37 2.46 5.44
C ILE A 33 -9.27 0.95 5.32
N LEU A 34 -8.55 0.33 6.27
CA LEU A 34 -8.41 -1.12 6.38
C LEU A 34 -7.90 -1.80 5.09
N LYS A 35 -7.25 -1.04 4.19
CA LYS A 35 -6.81 -1.52 2.87
C LYS A 35 -7.90 -2.12 2.00
N VAL A 36 -9.17 -1.76 2.22
CA VAL A 36 -10.32 -2.27 1.45
C VAL A 36 -11.19 -1.15 0.88
N ILE A 37 -11.40 -0.07 1.62
CA ILE A 37 -12.31 1.01 1.24
C ILE A 37 -11.50 2.27 0.91
N PRO A 38 -11.61 2.83 -0.31
CA PRO A 38 -10.94 4.07 -0.66
C PRO A 38 -11.61 5.24 0.06
N LEU A 39 -10.79 6.08 0.71
CA LEU A 39 -11.24 7.32 1.33
C LEU A 39 -10.97 8.57 0.48
N GLY A 40 -10.20 8.42 -0.59
CA GLY A 40 -9.75 9.52 -1.41
C GLY A 40 -8.32 9.27 -1.91
N SER A 41 -7.69 10.30 -2.46
CA SER A 41 -6.30 10.25 -2.92
C SER A 41 -5.54 11.49 -2.45
N GLN A 42 -4.29 11.29 -2.05
CA GLN A 42 -3.36 12.38 -1.81
C GLN A 42 -2.62 12.68 -3.10
N ASN A 43 -2.85 13.87 -3.64
CA ASN A 43 -2.19 14.35 -4.85
C ASN A 43 -1.18 15.42 -4.46
N LYS A 44 0.06 15.28 -4.94
CA LYS A 44 1.10 16.30 -4.75
C LYS A 44 1.83 16.57 -6.05
N THR A 45 2.23 17.82 -6.23
CA THR A 45 3.04 18.29 -7.35
C THR A 45 4.35 18.81 -6.79
N ILE A 46 5.47 18.25 -7.22
CA ILE A 46 6.80 18.52 -6.72
C ILE A 46 7.65 18.97 -7.91
N PRO A 47 8.26 20.16 -7.90
CA PRO A 47 9.22 20.54 -8.94
C PRO A 47 10.47 19.65 -8.86
N VAL A 48 10.97 19.22 -10.02
CA VAL A 48 12.11 18.31 -10.14
C VAL A 48 13.36 18.89 -9.47
N ASP A 49 13.59 20.20 -9.62
CA ASP A 49 14.75 20.90 -9.05
C ASP A 49 14.77 20.89 -7.51
N HIS A 50 13.66 20.56 -6.87
CA HIS A 50 13.58 20.46 -5.41
C HIS A 50 13.80 19.04 -4.90
N VAL A 51 13.92 18.03 -5.77
CA VAL A 51 14.21 16.65 -5.36
C VAL A 51 15.71 16.50 -5.14
N ALA A 52 16.12 16.36 -3.89
CA ALA A 52 17.51 16.19 -3.51
C ALA A 52 17.96 14.73 -3.60
N SER A 53 17.12 13.79 -3.15
CA SER A 53 17.34 12.35 -3.32
C SER A 53 16.04 11.58 -3.42
N VAL A 54 16.15 10.35 -3.93
CA VAL A 54 15.06 9.38 -4.00
C VAL A 54 15.55 8.10 -3.34
N ASP A 55 14.88 7.74 -2.25
CA ASP A 55 15.19 6.55 -1.47
C ASP A 55 14.02 5.55 -1.53
N SER A 56 14.33 4.26 -1.37
CA SER A 56 13.31 3.22 -1.27
C SER A 56 13.53 2.43 0.01
N SER A 57 12.47 2.28 0.80
CA SER A 57 12.50 1.60 2.09
C SER A 57 11.40 0.56 2.16
N PHE A 58 11.79 -0.70 2.35
CA PHE A 58 10.84 -1.77 2.62
C PHE A 58 10.37 -1.70 4.08
N ARG A 59 9.04 -1.63 4.29
CA ARG A 59 8.44 -1.48 5.61
C ARG A 59 7.25 -2.41 5.78
N LEU A 60 7.12 -2.95 6.98
CA LEU A 60 5.95 -3.74 7.37
C LEU A 60 4.91 -2.84 8.04
N ASP A 61 3.70 -2.81 7.48
CA ASP A 61 2.52 -2.24 8.12
C ASP A 61 2.10 -3.15 9.28
N PHE A 62 2.58 -2.82 10.47
CA PHE A 62 2.34 -3.60 11.68
C PHE A 62 0.85 -3.71 12.01
N LYS A 63 0.03 -2.72 11.67
CA LYS A 63 -1.41 -2.78 11.92
C LYS A 63 -2.04 -3.85 11.06
N SER A 64 -1.78 -3.84 9.75
CA SER A 64 -2.28 -4.89 8.85
C SER A 64 -1.75 -6.27 9.24
N PHE A 65 -0.48 -6.37 9.62
CA PHE A 65 0.13 -7.63 10.02
C PHE A 65 -0.46 -8.19 11.34
N ALA A 66 -0.75 -7.33 12.31
CA ALA A 66 -1.43 -7.74 13.54
C ALA A 66 -2.85 -8.25 13.26
N TRP A 67 -3.59 -7.59 12.36
CA TRP A 67 -4.91 -8.05 11.92
C TRP A 67 -4.87 -9.42 11.24
N SER A 68 -3.86 -9.69 10.41
CA SER A 68 -3.72 -11.02 9.80
C SER A 68 -3.50 -12.12 10.84
N ILE A 69 -2.71 -11.88 11.89
CA ILE A 69 -2.52 -12.90 12.95
C ILE A 69 -3.86 -13.30 13.58
N ILE A 70 -4.75 -12.33 13.79
CA ILE A 70 -6.09 -12.58 14.34
C ILE A 70 -6.94 -13.41 13.36
N PHE A 71 -6.94 -13.04 12.07
CA PHE A 71 -7.67 -13.79 11.05
C PHE A 71 -7.13 -15.21 10.85
N ALA A 72 -5.81 -15.40 10.88
CA ALA A 72 -5.19 -16.72 10.80
C ALA A 72 -5.67 -17.66 11.92
N LEU A 73 -5.72 -17.17 13.16
CA LEU A 73 -6.19 -17.96 14.31
C LEU A 73 -7.68 -18.32 14.19
N ILE A 74 -8.51 -17.36 13.79
CA ILE A 74 -9.95 -17.59 13.57
C ILE A 74 -10.15 -18.58 12.42
N GLY A 75 -9.45 -18.40 11.30
CA GLY A 75 -9.58 -19.23 10.10
C GLY A 75 -9.20 -20.68 10.37
N LEU A 76 -8.12 -20.89 11.11
CA LEU A 76 -7.69 -22.24 11.52
C LEU A 76 -8.70 -22.88 12.48
N SER A 77 -9.21 -22.13 13.45
CA SER A 77 -10.26 -22.61 14.36
C SER A 77 -11.57 -22.95 13.63
N MET A 78 -11.90 -22.21 12.56
CA MET A 78 -13.11 -22.44 11.78
C MET A 78 -13.03 -23.68 10.88
N MET A 79 -11.83 -24.21 10.58
CA MET A 79 -11.69 -25.39 9.73
C MET A 79 -12.41 -26.63 10.29
N GLN A 80 -12.59 -26.71 11.62
CA GLN A 80 -13.30 -27.83 12.26
C GLN A 80 -14.83 -27.71 12.14
N ASN A 81 -15.38 -26.50 12.26
CA ASN A 81 -16.83 -26.27 12.22
C ASN A 81 -17.37 -26.01 10.80
N SER A 82 -16.60 -25.33 9.97
CA SER A 82 -16.95 -25.01 8.59
C SER A 82 -15.69 -24.93 7.74
N PHE A 83 -15.34 -26.06 7.11
CA PHE A 83 -14.14 -26.17 6.29
C PHE A 83 -14.08 -25.10 5.18
N ILE A 84 -15.19 -24.89 4.48
CA ILE A 84 -15.28 -23.86 3.42
C ILE A 84 -15.10 -22.46 3.99
N GLY A 85 -15.75 -22.15 5.13
CA GLY A 85 -15.63 -20.84 5.76
C GLY A 85 -14.20 -20.56 6.23
N GLY A 86 -13.57 -21.56 6.86
CA GLY A 86 -12.16 -21.49 7.25
C GLY A 86 -11.23 -21.29 6.05
N LEU A 87 -11.47 -21.99 4.94
CA LEU A 87 -10.65 -21.86 3.72
C LEU A 87 -10.72 -20.47 3.11
N ILE A 88 -11.91 -19.87 3.01
CA ILE A 88 -12.10 -18.50 2.50
C ILE A 88 -11.36 -17.51 3.40
N LEU A 89 -11.46 -17.69 4.72
CA LEU A 89 -10.87 -16.77 5.69
C LEU A 89 -9.34 -16.86 5.71
N VAL A 90 -8.78 -18.07 5.58
CA VAL A 90 -7.33 -18.27 5.40
C VAL A 90 -6.83 -17.69 4.08
N ALA A 91 -7.58 -17.84 2.98
CA ALA A 91 -7.20 -17.21 1.71
C ALA A 91 -7.19 -15.68 1.83
N TYR A 92 -8.19 -15.08 2.47
CA TYR A 92 -8.24 -13.65 2.74
C TYR A 92 -7.07 -13.20 3.65
N ASP A 93 -6.73 -14.00 4.65
CA ASP A 93 -5.60 -13.74 5.54
C ASP A 93 -4.27 -13.68 4.78
N VAL A 94 -4.00 -14.67 3.93
CA VAL A 94 -2.79 -14.70 3.09
C VAL A 94 -2.66 -13.43 2.26
N LEU A 95 -3.75 -12.98 1.63
CA LEU A 95 -3.77 -11.73 0.87
C LEU A 95 -3.49 -10.51 1.77
N THR A 96 -3.98 -10.51 3.01
CA THR A 96 -3.77 -9.44 3.99
C THR A 96 -2.32 -9.37 4.46
N VAL A 97 -1.70 -10.53 4.75
CA VAL A 97 -0.27 -10.65 5.08
C VAL A 97 0.58 -10.15 3.93
N LEU A 98 0.31 -10.62 2.71
CA LEU A 98 1.04 -10.18 1.52
C LEU A 98 0.88 -8.69 1.29
N SER A 99 -0.24 -8.08 1.68
CA SER A 99 -0.49 -6.63 1.58
C SER A 99 0.06 -5.82 2.77
N ALA A 100 0.73 -6.45 3.74
CA ALA A 100 1.34 -5.75 4.89
C ALA A 100 2.76 -5.24 4.59
N PHE A 101 3.51 -5.93 3.74
CA PHE A 101 4.88 -5.66 3.29
C PHE A 101 5.08 -4.57 2.22
N GLN A 102 4.97 -3.29 2.58
CA GLN A 102 4.98 -2.19 1.61
C GLN A 102 6.40 -1.76 1.22
N THR A 103 6.60 -1.31 -0.02
CA THR A 103 7.79 -0.52 -0.38
C THR A 103 7.44 0.96 -0.32
N LEU A 104 8.10 1.75 0.52
CA LEU A 104 7.94 3.19 0.54
C LEU A 104 9.02 3.84 -0.33
N LEU A 105 8.58 4.57 -1.34
CA LEU A 105 9.40 5.53 -2.08
C LEU A 105 9.42 6.85 -1.31
N VAL A 106 10.60 7.28 -0.86
CA VAL A 106 10.79 8.53 -0.13
C VAL A 106 11.51 9.51 -1.04
N LEU A 107 10.88 10.64 -1.29
CA LEU A 107 11.46 11.77 -1.98
C LEU A 107 11.96 12.75 -0.91
N HIS A 108 13.27 12.87 -0.75
CA HIS A 108 13.84 13.93 0.06
C HIS A 108 13.89 15.21 -0.77
N LEU A 109 13.13 16.21 -0.36
CA LEU A 109 13.19 17.54 -0.95
C LEU A 109 14.19 18.40 -0.18
N THR A 110 14.69 19.44 -0.83
CA THR A 110 15.64 20.41 -0.24
C THR A 110 15.16 21.05 1.06
N SER A 111 13.87 20.96 1.42
CA SER A 111 13.36 21.39 2.74
C SER A 111 12.35 20.46 3.43
N VAL A 112 11.85 19.39 2.80
CA VAL A 112 10.78 18.53 3.36
C VAL A 112 10.86 17.09 2.81
N GLU A 113 10.54 16.08 3.62
CA GLU A 113 10.47 14.67 3.19
C GLU A 113 9.05 14.27 2.74
N HIS A 114 8.94 13.51 1.64
CA HIS A 114 7.66 13.01 1.13
C HIS A 114 7.70 11.50 0.89
N MET A 115 6.78 10.77 1.52
CA MET A 115 6.70 9.31 1.45
C MET A 115 5.52 8.86 0.59
N LEU A 116 5.76 7.92 -0.32
CA LEU A 116 4.78 7.29 -1.20
C LEU A 116 4.88 5.78 -1.04
N SER A 117 3.77 5.12 -0.72
CA SER A 117 3.71 3.65 -0.67
C SER A 117 3.48 3.07 -2.06
N VAL A 118 4.36 2.20 -2.48
CA VAL A 118 4.38 1.55 -3.79
C VAL A 118 4.51 0.04 -3.59
N TRP A 119 3.80 -0.73 -4.41
CA TRP A 119 3.88 -2.19 -4.47
C TRP A 119 4.18 -2.65 -5.88
#